data_AF-A0A921LIK9-F1
#
_entry.id   AF-A0A921LIK9-F1
#
_cell.length_a   1.000
_cell.length_b   1.000
_cell.length_c   1.000
_cell.angle_alpha   90.00
_cell.angle_beta   90.00
_cell.angle_gamma   90.00
#
_symmetry.space_group_name_H-M   'P 1'
#
loop_
_entity.id
_entity.type
_entity.pdbx_description
1 polymer ?
#
loop_
_entity_poly.entity_id
_entity_poly.type
_entity_poly.pdbx_seq_one_letter_code
_entity_poly.pdbx_strand_id
1 'polypeptide(L)'
;MQKESQTYKIAPADRLASVSEYYFSKKLKEVAQMNAEGKDVISLGIGSPDMPPSKETIETLCNNAHDPNGHGYQPYVGIPELRKGFANWYQRW
;
A
#
# COMPACT_ATOMS: atom_id res chain seq x y z
N MET A 1 13.92 -16.48 18.90
CA MET A 1 14.02 -15.01 18.79
C MET A 1 13.87 -14.45 20.20
N GLN A 2 14.94 -13.88 20.75
CA GLN A 2 14.89 -13.30 22.09
C GLN A 2 13.90 -12.14 22.07
N LYS A 3 12.90 -12.17 22.96
CA LYS A 3 12.00 -11.05 23.18
C LYS A 3 12.83 -9.95 23.82
N GLU A 4 13.26 -8.97 23.04
CA GLU A 4 13.84 -7.75 23.61
C GLU A 4 12.78 -7.11 24.50
N SER A 5 13.07 -7.13 25.80
CA SER A 5 12.18 -6.65 26.85
C SER A 5 12.18 -5.13 26.84
N GLN A 6 11.39 -4.54 25.94
CA GLN A 6 11.21 -3.10 25.90
C GLN A 6 10.08 -2.72 26.86
N THR A 7 10.48 -2.17 28.01
CA THR A 7 9.62 -1.84 29.15
C THR A 7 8.80 -0.58 28.85
N TYR A 8 7.74 -0.71 28.07
CA TYR A 8 6.75 0.37 27.91
C TYR A 8 5.80 0.35 29.12
N LYS A 9 5.56 1.52 29.75
CA LYS A 9 4.56 1.71 30.84
C LYS A 9 3.10 1.56 30.38
N ILE A 10 2.88 1.19 29.12
CA ILE A 10 1.56 1.00 28.51
C ILE A 10 1.52 -0.43 28.01
N ALA A 11 0.62 -1.23 28.59
CA ALA A 11 0.37 -2.58 28.12
C ALA A 11 -0.45 -2.54 26.82
N PRO A 12 0.03 -3.11 25.71
CA PRO A 12 -0.76 -3.24 24.49
C PRO A 12 -1.90 -4.24 24.69
N ALA A 13 -2.96 -4.11 23.88
CA ALA A 13 -4.06 -5.06 23.90
C ALA A 13 -3.60 -6.48 23.49
N ASP A 14 -4.15 -7.51 24.12
CA ASP A 14 -3.73 -8.91 23.93
C ASP A 14 -3.78 -9.38 22.47
N ARG A 15 -4.71 -8.86 21.67
CA ARG A 15 -4.82 -9.16 20.22
C ARG A 15 -3.57 -8.80 19.42
N LEU A 16 -2.72 -7.89 19.93
CA LEU A 16 -1.46 -7.52 19.29
C LEU A 16 -0.35 -8.54 19.56
N ALA A 17 -0.52 -9.46 20.51
CA ALA A 17 0.50 -10.45 20.85
C ALA A 17 0.81 -11.44 19.72
N SER A 18 -0.11 -11.64 18.78
CA SER A 18 0.09 -12.47 17.59
C SER A 18 0.68 -11.71 16.40
N VAL A 19 0.74 -10.38 16.46
CA VAL A 19 1.32 -9.56 15.38
C VAL A 19 2.84 -9.69 15.45
N SER A 20 3.43 -10.20 14.39
CA SER A 20 4.88 -10.37 14.24
C SER A 20 5.44 -9.37 13.23
N GLU A 21 6.75 -9.14 13.27
CA GLU A 21 7.41 -8.32 12.25
C GLU A 21 7.13 -8.89 10.84
N TYR A 22 6.70 -8.01 9.95
CA TYR A 22 6.40 -8.38 8.57
C TYR A 22 7.69 -8.82 7.84
N TYR A 23 7.66 -10.01 7.25
CA TYR A 23 8.82 -10.63 6.59
C TYR A 23 9.58 -9.69 5.64
N PHE A 24 8.86 -8.96 4.79
CA PHE A 24 9.49 -8.05 3.83
C PHE A 24 10.04 -6.78 4.44
N SER A 25 9.63 -6.39 5.67
CA SER A 25 10.29 -5.28 6.37
C SER A 25 11.75 -5.58 6.62
N LYS A 26 12.06 -6.80 7.06
CA LYS A 26 13.43 -7.25 7.27
C LYS A 26 14.18 -7.43 5.95
N LYS A 27 13.56 -8.08 4.96
CA LYS A 27 14.20 -8.33 3.67
C LYS A 27 14.50 -7.05 2.88
N LEU A 28 13.61 -6.06 2.91
CA LEU A 28 13.86 -4.78 2.25
C LEU A 28 15.02 -4.01 2.88
N LYS A 29 15.21 -4.10 4.21
CA LYS A 29 16.39 -3.52 4.89
C LYS A 29 17.69 -4.20 4.44
N GLU A 30 17.71 -5.53 4.37
CA GLU A 30 18.87 -6.30 3.89
C GLU A 30 19.20 -5.95 2.43
N VAL A 31 18.19 -5.86 1.55
CA VAL A 31 18.37 -5.45 0.15
C VAL A 31 18.88 -4.02 0.02
N ALA A 32 18.33 -3.07 0.79
CA ALA A 32 18.79 -1.70 0.79
C ALA A 32 20.26 -1.59 1.25
N GLN A 33 20.66 -2.36 2.25
CA GLN A 33 22.05 -2.44 2.69
C GLN A 33 22.95 -3.00 1.58
N MET A 34 22.57 -4.11 0.95
CA MET A 34 23.35 -4.69 -0.16
C MET A 34 23.52 -3.70 -1.33
N ASN A 35 22.46 -2.98 -1.69
CA ASN A 35 22.52 -1.93 -2.71
C ASN A 35 23.46 -0.78 -2.30
N ALA A 36 23.42 -0.36 -1.03
CA ALA A 36 24.32 0.68 -0.51
C ALA A 36 25.79 0.22 -0.48
N GLU A 37 26.04 -1.08 -0.34
CA GLU A 37 27.34 -1.73 -0.48
C GLU A 37 27.77 -1.92 -1.94
N GLY A 38 26.96 -1.49 -2.92
CA GLY A 38 27.24 -1.61 -4.35
C GLY A 38 27.00 -3.00 -4.93
N LYS A 39 26.31 -3.89 -4.21
CA LYS A 39 25.88 -5.19 -4.72
C LYS A 39 24.64 -4.96 -5.59
N ASP A 40 24.74 -5.25 -6.88
CA ASP A 40 23.64 -5.11 -7.84
C ASP A 40 22.57 -6.19 -7.60
N VAL A 41 21.59 -5.90 -6.73
CA VAL A 41 20.57 -6.87 -6.31
C VAL A 41 19.37 -6.85 -7.25
N ILE A 42 19.17 -7.95 -7.99
CA ILE A 42 17.95 -8.17 -8.78
C ILE A 42 16.83 -8.70 -7.86
N SER A 43 15.78 -7.91 -7.65
CA SER A 43 14.64 -8.28 -6.81
C SER A 43 13.52 -8.92 -7.63
N LEU A 44 13.29 -10.22 -7.41
CA LEU A 44 12.14 -10.97 -7.96
C LEU A 44 11.13 -11.37 -6.86
N GLY A 45 11.30 -10.84 -5.65
CA GLY A 45 10.55 -11.28 -4.47
C GLY A 45 9.29 -10.46 -4.15
N ILE A 46 9.08 -9.32 -4.82
CA ILE A 46 7.96 -8.41 -4.53
C ILE A 46 7.21 -8.12 -5.83
N GLY A 47 5.90 -8.35 -5.82
CA GLY A 47 5.00 -8.10 -6.95
C GLY A 47 4.61 -6.63 -7.09
N SER A 48 5.56 -5.70 -6.97
CA SER A 48 5.32 -4.30 -7.31
C SER A 48 5.38 -4.16 -8.83
N PRO A 49 4.38 -3.57 -9.49
CA PRO A 49 4.51 -3.17 -10.88
C PRO A 49 5.75 -2.26 -11.05
N ASP A 50 6.47 -2.47 -12.13
CA ASP A 50 7.67 -1.72 -12.53
C ASP A 50 7.33 -0.45 -13.33
N MET A 51 6.20 -0.48 -14.04
CA MET A 51 5.72 0.64 -14.85
C MET A 51 4.79 1.58 -14.08
N PRO A 52 4.79 2.89 -14.42
CA PRO A 52 3.83 3.83 -13.85
C PRO A 52 2.39 3.51 -14.28
N PRO A 53 1.37 4.03 -13.56
CA PRO A 53 -0.01 4.01 -14.02
C PRO A 53 -0.17 4.69 -15.39
N SER A 54 -1.25 4.37 -16.10
CA SER A 54 -1.52 5.03 -17.39
C SER A 54 -1.70 6.54 -17.23
N LYS A 55 -1.30 7.30 -18.26
CA LYS A 55 -1.46 8.76 -18.30
C LYS A 55 -2.91 9.19 -18.03
N GLU A 56 -3.87 8.52 -18.64
CA GLU A 56 -5.31 8.75 -18.45
C GLU A 56 -5.73 8.62 -16.98
N THR A 57 -5.20 7.62 -16.26
CA THR A 57 -5.48 7.43 -14.84
C THR A 57 -4.97 8.59 -14.01
N ILE A 58 -3.73 9.03 -14.28
CA ILE A 58 -3.09 10.15 -13.57
C ILE A 58 -3.84 11.45 -13.83
N GLU A 59 -4.16 11.75 -15.09
CA GLU A 59 -4.89 12.96 -15.47
C GLU A 59 -6.30 12.99 -14.88
N THR A 60 -7.02 11.86 -14.88
CA THR A 60 -8.34 11.76 -14.25
C THR A 60 -8.26 12.06 -12.76
N LEU A 61 -7.27 11.52 -12.04
CA LEU A 61 -7.04 11.85 -10.63
C LEU A 61 -6.77 13.35 -10.43
N CYS A 62 -5.85 13.92 -11.20
CA CYS A 62 -5.50 15.34 -11.11
C CYS A 62 -6.70 16.25 -11.38
N ASN A 63 -7.53 15.93 -12.38
CA ASN A 63 -8.72 16.71 -12.70
C ASN A 63 -9.75 16.67 -11.57
N ASN A 64 -10.01 15.49 -10.98
CA ASN A 64 -10.94 15.36 -9.85
C ASN A 64 -10.41 16.04 -8.58
N ALA A 65 -9.09 16.09 -8.38
CA ALA A 65 -8.49 16.82 -7.27
C ALA A 65 -8.68 18.34 -7.35
N HIS A 66 -8.94 18.88 -8.54
CA HIS A 66 -9.27 20.30 -8.74
C HIS A 66 -10.77 20.62 -8.61
N ASP A 67 -11.64 19.61 -8.49
CA ASP A 67 -13.08 19.85 -8.30
C ASP A 67 -13.34 20.32 -6.86
N PRO A 68 -13.77 21.59 -6.65
CA PRO A 68 -14.04 22.11 -5.32
C PRO A 68 -15.17 21.37 -4.58
N ASN A 69 -16.04 20.65 -5.31
CA ASN A 69 -17.10 19.83 -4.72
C ASN A 69 -16.63 18.41 -4.34
N GLY A 70 -15.45 17.99 -4.83
CA GLY A 70 -14.92 16.63 -4.65
C GLY A 70 -14.28 16.38 -3.28
N HIS A 71 -14.16 17.39 -2.43
CA HIS A 71 -13.46 17.29 -1.13
C HIS A 71 -14.35 16.83 0.03
N GLY A 72 -15.65 16.74 -0.18
CA GLY A 72 -16.60 16.29 0.83
C GLY A 72 -16.54 14.78 1.10
N TYR A 73 -17.22 14.34 2.15
CA TYR A 73 -17.37 12.92 2.42
C TYR A 73 -18.12 12.21 1.29
N GLN A 74 -17.57 11.08 0.86
CA GLN A 74 -18.24 10.15 -0.03
C GLN A 74 -19.22 9.26 0.76
N PRO A 75 -20.23 8.65 0.10
CA PRO A 75 -21.05 7.61 0.72
C PRO A 75 -20.18 6.48 1.25
N TYR A 76 -20.59 5.85 2.36
CA TYR A 76 -19.86 4.72 2.98
C TYR A 76 -19.60 3.53 2.04
N VAL A 77 -20.39 3.43 0.97
CA VAL A 77 -20.30 2.36 -0.04
C VAL A 77 -19.57 2.79 -1.32
N GLY A 78 -18.98 3.99 -1.34
CA GLY A 78 -18.40 4.62 -2.53
C GLY A 78 -19.43 5.31 -3.42
N ILE A 79 -18.93 6.12 -4.37
CA ILE A 79 -19.78 6.87 -5.32
C ILE A 79 -20.44 5.93 -6.35
N PRO A 80 -21.67 6.23 -6.82
CA PRO A 80 -22.37 5.42 -7.82
C PRO A 80 -21.56 5.15 -9.10
N GLU A 81 -20.79 6.14 -9.57
CA GLU A 81 -19.98 6.10 -10.78
C GLU A 81 -18.90 5.03 -10.70
N LEU A 82 -18.19 4.95 -9.57
CA LEU A 82 -17.14 3.96 -9.33
C LEU A 82 -17.73 2.54 -9.35
N ARG A 83 -18.85 2.34 -8.65
CA ARG A 83 -19.53 1.05 -8.58
C ARG A 83 -20.04 0.59 -9.93
N LYS A 84 -20.58 1.51 -10.73
CA LYS A 84 -20.99 1.24 -12.11
C LYS A 84 -19.79 0.91 -12.99
N GLY A 85 -18.66 1.60 -12.81
CA GLY A 85 -17.41 1.29 -13.49
C GLY A 85 -16.95 -0.14 -13.25
N PHE A 86 -16.96 -0.59 -11.98
CA PHE A 86 -16.65 -1.98 -11.64
C PHE A 86 -17.63 -2.97 -12.26
N ALA A 87 -18.95 -2.73 -12.13
CA ALA A 87 -19.97 -3.61 -12.69
C ALA A 87 -19.82 -3.77 -14.22
N ASN A 88 -19.61 -2.68 -14.94
CA ASN A 88 -19.38 -2.69 -16.38
C ASN A 88 -18.09 -3.44 -16.76
N TRP A 89 -17.03 -3.31 -15.96
CA TRP A 89 -15.77 -4.02 -16.21
C TRP A 89 -15.96 -5.55 -16.08
N TYR A 90 -16.58 -6.00 -14.98
CA TYR A 90 -16.90 -7.42 -14.76
C TYR A 90 -17.93 -7.98 -15.75
N GLN A 91 -18.76 -7.13 -16.35
CA GLN A 91 -19.68 -7.57 -17.42
C GLN A 91 -18.96 -7.78 -18.75
N ARG A 92 -17.88 -7.03 -18.98
CA ARG A 92 -17.11 -7.07 -20.23
C ARG A 92 -16.06 -8.18 -20.25
N TRP A 93 -15.48 -8.51 -19.10
CA TRP A 93 -14.36 -9.44 -18.93
C TRP A 93 -14.70 -10.48 -17.87
#